data_AF-A0AA88N6D6-F1
#
_entry.id   AF-A0AA88N6D6-F1
#
_cell.length_a   1.000
_cell.length_b   1.000
_cell.length_c   1.000
_cell.angle_alpha   90.00
_cell.angle_beta   90.00
_cell.angle_gamma   90.00
#
_symmetry.space_group_name_H-M   'P 1'
#
loop_
_entity.id
_entity.type
_entity.pdbx_description
1 polymer ?
#
loop_
_entity_poly.entity_id
_entity_poly.type
_entity_poly.pdbx_seq_one_letter_code
_entity_poly.pdbx_strand_id
1 'polypeptide(L)'
;MNTQTADLHRRGSRQFVVPKTHFILIIIVVLIFVIYFLTGLKPVKYYKPNYVYPHWNKSNLTACGGKVIYDPIIKVTNLKTYMVGSYIEHRQEVKMIRTIAIVLRSENAEYQCMLCCNGTKVSVSATLNIHSDHFGFDYGTADIICQIPEVCPTPEHVAITSKSPKENGSLQYIHAFQPVRNQQKQEVFPYEFTVCISAMYDYENVLLLVQAMEMFKILCIQKVAIYKTNCSNVTQKVLDYYISTWWGANTFGQKWLLRFWTFHVNTVVITT
;
A
#
# COMPACT_ATOMS: atom_id res chain seq x y z
N MET A 1 -4.07 -8.05 102.63
CA MET A 1 -4.85 -9.02 101.84
C MET A 1 -4.45 -8.77 100.40
N ASN A 2 -3.43 -9.46 99.86
CA ASN A 2 -3.39 -10.90 99.52
C ASN A 2 -4.51 -11.20 98.50
N THR A 3 -4.30 -11.68 97.27
CA THR A 3 -3.10 -12.05 96.48
C THR A 3 -3.49 -11.99 94.97
N GLN A 4 -2.73 -12.36 93.92
CA GLN A 4 -1.48 -13.14 93.78
C GLN A 4 -0.66 -12.74 92.52
N THR A 5 0.57 -13.26 92.43
CA THR A 5 1.50 -13.42 91.30
C THR A 5 0.85 -14.07 90.05
N ALA A 6 1.04 -13.60 88.81
CA ALA A 6 2.24 -13.61 87.94
C ALA A 6 2.53 -14.95 87.22
N ASP A 7 2.33 -14.97 85.89
CA ASP A 7 2.78 -16.01 84.93
C ASP A 7 2.86 -15.35 83.53
N LEU A 8 4.02 -14.99 82.96
CA LEU A 8 5.09 -15.78 82.31
C LEU A 8 4.74 -16.51 80.99
N HIS A 9 5.38 -16.02 79.91
CA HIS A 9 5.69 -16.67 78.62
C HIS A 9 4.77 -17.76 78.01
N ARG A 10 4.14 -17.44 76.87
CA ARG A 10 4.55 -18.04 75.56
C ARG A 10 3.98 -17.29 74.34
N ARG A 11 4.86 -16.64 73.55
CA ARG A 11 4.49 -16.07 72.24
C ARG A 11 4.57 -17.16 71.18
N GLY A 12 3.50 -17.95 71.04
CA GLY A 12 3.43 -19.04 70.07
C GLY A 12 3.42 -18.53 68.62
N SER A 13 4.47 -18.83 67.86
CA SER A 13 4.49 -18.61 66.42
C SER A 13 3.47 -19.53 65.74
N ARG A 14 2.39 -18.97 65.18
CA ARG A 14 1.43 -19.73 64.37
C ARG A 14 2.04 -19.97 62.98
N GLN A 15 2.69 -21.12 62.79
CA GLN A 15 2.97 -21.62 61.46
C GLN A 15 1.65 -21.85 60.72
N PHE A 16 1.44 -21.13 59.63
CA PHE A 16 0.24 -21.24 58.79
C PHE A 16 0.38 -22.47 57.88
N VAL A 17 0.17 -23.66 58.45
CA VAL A 17 0.21 -24.92 57.70
C VAL A 17 -1.03 -25.01 56.80
N VAL A 18 -0.86 -24.61 55.54
CA VAL A 18 -1.89 -24.78 54.51
C VAL A 18 -2.22 -26.28 54.38
N PRO A 19 -3.49 -26.70 54.50
CA PRO A 19 -3.86 -28.11 54.35
C PRO A 19 -3.40 -28.66 53.00
N LYS A 20 -2.80 -29.86 52.99
CA LYS A 20 -2.23 -30.49 51.78
C LYS A 20 -3.20 -30.53 50.59
N THR A 21 -4.50 -30.65 50.86
CA THR A 21 -5.59 -30.62 49.87
C THR A 21 -5.66 -29.32 49.08
N HIS A 22 -5.50 -28.15 49.72
CA HIS A 22 -5.53 -26.86 49.02
C HIS A 22 -4.27 -26.64 48.17
N PHE A 23 -3.11 -27.12 48.62
CA PHE A 23 -1.86 -27.02 47.86
C PHE A 23 -1.94 -27.84 46.56
N ILE A 24 -2.52 -29.05 46.61
CA ILE A 24 -2.79 -29.88 45.43
C ILE A 24 -3.76 -29.17 44.47
N LEU A 25 -4.82 -28.55 44.99
CA LEU A 25 -5.81 -27.84 44.16
C LEU A 25 -5.21 -26.64 43.43
N ILE A 26 -4.31 -25.89 44.07
CA ILE A 26 -3.56 -24.79 43.44
C ILE A 26 -2.66 -25.31 42.30
N ILE A 27 -1.94 -26.42 42.53
CA ILE A 27 -1.10 -27.04 41.49
C ILE A 27 -1.94 -27.46 40.28
N ILE A 28 -3.13 -28.05 40.50
CA ILE A 28 -4.04 -28.45 39.41
C ILE A 28 -4.51 -27.23 38.61
N VAL A 29 -4.91 -26.14 39.27
CA VAL A 29 -5.32 -24.90 38.59
C VAL A 29 -4.18 -24.29 37.78
N VAL A 30 -2.96 -24.26 38.32
CA VAL A 30 -1.77 -23.77 37.60
C VAL A 30 -1.46 -24.65 36.39
N LEU A 31 -1.53 -25.98 36.52
CA LEU A 31 -1.33 -26.90 35.40
C LEU A 31 -2.39 -26.73 34.30
N ILE A 32 -3.67 -26.56 34.66
CA ILE A 32 -4.74 -26.26 33.70
C ILE A 32 -4.47 -24.94 32.98
N PHE A 33 -4.05 -23.90 33.71
CA PHE A 33 -3.73 -22.60 33.12
C PHE A 33 -2.52 -22.67 32.17
N VAL A 34 -1.46 -23.39 32.53
CA VAL A 34 -0.29 -23.63 31.68
C VAL A 34 -0.66 -24.42 30.43
N ILE A 35 -1.46 -25.49 30.56
CA ILE A 35 -1.95 -26.26 29.40
C ILE A 35 -2.82 -25.39 28.48
N TYR A 36 -3.70 -24.56 29.04
CA TYR A 36 -4.52 -23.62 28.27
C TYR A 36 -3.64 -22.59 27.53
N PHE A 37 -2.61 -22.06 28.17
CA PHE A 37 -1.69 -21.09 27.54
C PHE A 37 -0.86 -21.74 26.43
N LEU A 38 -0.33 -22.95 26.66
CA LEU A 38 0.44 -23.71 25.67
C LEU A 38 -0.42 -24.17 24.47
N THR A 39 -1.71 -24.48 24.68
CA THR A 39 -2.64 -24.87 23.60
C THR A 39 -3.31 -23.66 22.91
N GLY A 40 -3.34 -22.51 23.57
CA GLY A 40 -3.84 -21.24 23.03
C GLY A 40 -2.89 -20.58 22.02
N LEU A 41 -1.59 -20.85 22.11
CA LEU A 41 -0.57 -20.43 21.13
C LEU A 41 -0.61 -21.25 19.83
N LYS A 42 -1.81 -21.42 19.24
CA LYS A 42 -1.89 -21.80 17.83
C LYS A 42 -1.36 -20.63 17.02
N PRO A 43 -0.30 -20.80 16.19
CA PRO A 43 0.16 -19.73 15.35
C PRO A 43 -1.01 -19.28 14.47
N VAL A 44 -1.34 -17.99 14.54
CA VAL A 44 -2.25 -17.38 13.58
C VAL A 44 -1.65 -17.71 12.21
N LYS A 45 -2.35 -18.56 11.44
CA LYS A 45 -1.97 -18.81 10.06
C LYS A 45 -2.16 -17.48 9.35
N TYR A 46 -1.08 -16.71 9.24
CA TYR A 46 -1.01 -15.52 8.42
C TYR A 46 -1.39 -15.98 7.01
N TYR A 47 -2.65 -15.77 6.66
CA TYR A 47 -3.14 -15.95 5.31
C TYR A 47 -2.55 -14.80 4.52
N LYS A 48 -1.27 -14.95 4.15
CA LYS A 48 -0.60 -14.05 3.22
C LYS A 48 -1.49 -14.10 1.97
N PRO A 49 -2.20 -13.01 1.64
CA PRO A 49 -3.01 -13.02 0.43
C PRO A 49 -2.04 -13.33 -0.71
N ASN A 50 -2.44 -14.21 -1.63
CA ASN A 50 -1.75 -14.32 -2.89
C ASN A 50 -2.04 -13.04 -3.68
N TYR A 51 -1.36 -11.96 -3.28
CA TYR A 51 -1.05 -10.84 -4.14
C TYR A 51 -0.17 -11.40 -5.25
N VAL A 52 -0.84 -11.96 -6.24
CA VAL A 52 -0.33 -11.97 -7.60
C VAL A 52 -0.35 -10.51 -8.04
N TYR A 53 0.62 -9.73 -7.52
CA TYR A 53 1.39 -8.90 -8.44
C TYR A 53 1.67 -9.82 -9.62
N PRO A 54 1.32 -9.45 -10.86
CA PRO A 54 1.64 -10.29 -12.00
C PRO A 54 3.13 -10.58 -11.89
N HIS A 55 3.47 -11.82 -11.51
CA HIS A 55 4.85 -12.24 -11.52
C HIS A 55 5.09 -12.28 -13.02
N TRP A 56 5.77 -11.24 -13.51
CA TRP A 56 6.06 -11.13 -14.92
C TRP A 56 6.94 -12.33 -15.20
N ASN A 57 6.30 -13.38 -15.73
CA ASN A 57 6.94 -14.64 -16.00
C ASN A 57 8.12 -14.25 -16.88
N LYS A 58 9.35 -14.51 -16.41
CA LYS A 58 10.57 -14.02 -17.07
C LYS A 58 10.85 -14.86 -18.33
N SER A 59 9.83 -15.00 -19.18
CA SER A 59 10.02 -15.29 -20.59
C SER A 59 10.89 -14.19 -21.18
N ASN A 60 11.75 -14.58 -22.11
CA ASN A 60 12.57 -13.64 -22.88
C ASN A 60 11.69 -12.93 -23.92
N LEU A 61 10.70 -12.14 -23.46
CA LEU A 61 9.90 -11.31 -24.34
C LEU A 61 10.82 -10.27 -24.98
N THR A 62 10.88 -10.32 -26.32
CA THR A 62 11.49 -9.28 -27.13
C THR A 62 10.39 -8.45 -27.76
N ALA A 63 10.43 -7.14 -27.56
CA ALA A 63 9.59 -6.20 -28.28
C ALA A 63 10.42 -5.60 -29.41
N CYS A 64 10.00 -5.80 -30.66
CA CYS A 64 10.71 -5.30 -31.84
C CYS A 64 12.22 -5.67 -31.86
N GLY A 65 12.57 -6.89 -31.42
CA GLY A 65 13.96 -7.36 -31.32
C GLY A 65 14.82 -6.70 -30.23
N GLY A 66 14.26 -5.82 -29.40
CA GLY A 66 14.87 -5.34 -28.16
C GLY A 66 14.36 -6.11 -26.95
N LYS A 67 15.14 -6.14 -25.86
CA LYS A 67 14.75 -6.80 -24.61
C LYS A 67 13.64 -6.00 -23.91
N VAL A 68 12.58 -6.68 -23.47
CA VAL A 68 11.60 -6.07 -22.54
C VAL A 68 12.12 -6.16 -21.11
N ILE A 69 12.03 -5.05 -20.38
CA ILE A 69 12.40 -4.93 -18.97
C ILE A 69 11.15 -4.59 -18.15
N TYR A 70 10.96 -5.32 -17.05
CA TYR A 70 9.83 -5.18 -16.12
C TYR A 70 10.27 -4.63 -14.75
N ASP A 71 11.52 -4.19 -14.64
CA ASP A 71 12.07 -3.60 -13.42
C ASP A 71 11.36 -2.26 -13.11
N PRO A 72 11.13 -1.93 -11.82
CA PRO A 72 10.34 -0.77 -11.43
C PRO A 72 11.04 0.58 -11.70
N ILE A 73 12.36 0.57 -11.90
CA ILE A 73 13.16 1.73 -12.27
C ILE A 73 14.20 1.28 -13.30
N ILE A 74 14.22 1.91 -14.47
CA ILE A 74 15.07 1.55 -15.61
C ILE A 74 15.94 2.77 -15.97
N LYS A 75 17.28 2.61 -15.95
CA LYS A 75 18.18 3.69 -16.38
C LYS A 75 18.18 3.87 -17.90
N VAL A 76 18.03 5.10 -18.37
CA VAL A 76 18.19 5.45 -19.79
C VAL A 76 19.67 5.46 -20.15
N THR A 77 20.03 4.75 -21.22
CA THR A 77 21.42 4.64 -21.68
C THR A 77 21.99 6.02 -22.04
N ASN A 78 23.21 6.31 -21.58
CA ASN A 78 23.96 7.56 -21.81
C ASN A 78 23.35 8.84 -21.21
N LEU A 79 22.25 8.78 -20.44
CA LEU A 79 21.67 9.92 -19.75
C LEU A 79 21.65 9.70 -18.22
N LYS A 80 21.53 10.79 -17.46
CA LYS A 80 21.27 10.78 -16.01
C LYS A 80 19.76 10.78 -15.76
N THR A 81 19.10 9.81 -16.40
CA THR A 81 17.64 9.67 -16.39
C THR A 81 17.24 8.25 -16.05
N TYR A 82 16.22 8.12 -15.21
CA TYR A 82 15.66 6.86 -14.74
C TYR A 82 14.16 6.86 -14.98
N MET A 83 13.66 5.88 -15.74
CA MET A 83 12.24 5.71 -16.05
C MET A 83 11.57 4.86 -14.97
N VAL A 84 10.37 5.23 -14.53
CA VAL A 84 9.56 4.48 -13.55
C VAL A 84 8.45 3.69 -14.23
N GLY A 85 7.82 4.28 -15.26
CA GLY A 85 6.73 3.63 -15.98
C GLY A 85 6.12 4.49 -17.09
N SER A 86 5.81 3.87 -18.23
CA SER A 86 5.10 4.46 -19.36
C SER A 86 3.64 4.01 -19.42
N TYR A 87 2.73 4.93 -19.75
CA TYR A 87 1.30 4.65 -19.88
C TYR A 87 0.63 5.56 -20.92
N ILE A 88 -0.54 5.15 -21.44
CA ILE A 88 -1.39 6.03 -22.27
C ILE A 88 -2.12 7.02 -21.36
N GLU A 89 -1.94 8.31 -21.64
CA GLU A 89 -2.69 9.40 -21.04
C GLU A 89 -4.03 9.57 -21.79
N HIS A 90 -5.14 9.28 -21.11
CA HIS A 90 -6.51 9.39 -21.67
C HIS A 90 -7.28 10.62 -21.17
N ARG A 91 -6.69 11.46 -20.32
CA ARG A 91 -7.35 12.70 -19.82
C ARG A 91 -7.30 13.85 -20.81
N GLN A 92 -6.44 13.77 -21.82
CA GLN A 92 -6.33 14.73 -22.92
C GLN A 92 -7.12 14.24 -24.13
N GLU A 93 -7.62 15.15 -24.96
CA GLU A 93 -8.31 14.81 -26.22
C GLU A 93 -7.38 14.04 -27.17
N VAL A 94 -6.12 14.49 -27.27
CA VAL A 94 -5.07 13.82 -28.02
C VAL A 94 -4.37 12.79 -27.12
N LYS A 95 -4.49 11.52 -27.48
CA LYS A 95 -3.80 10.43 -26.77
C LYS A 95 -2.28 10.53 -26.97
N MET A 96 -1.56 10.43 -25.86
CA MET A 96 -0.11 10.48 -25.82
C MET A 96 0.43 9.45 -24.81
N ILE A 97 1.64 8.95 -25.03
CA ILE A 97 2.34 8.16 -24.01
C ILE A 97 2.98 9.15 -23.04
N ARG A 98 2.68 9.01 -21.75
CA ARG A 98 3.38 9.71 -20.68
C ARG A 98 4.26 8.71 -19.94
N THR A 99 5.53 9.05 -19.78
CA THR A 99 6.50 8.26 -19.02
C THR A 99 6.96 9.04 -17.80
N ILE A 100 6.67 8.51 -16.62
CA ILE A 100 7.19 9.07 -15.36
C ILE A 100 8.67 8.73 -15.28
N ALA A 101 9.50 9.74 -15.04
CA ALA A 101 10.95 9.65 -14.96
C ALA A 101 11.50 10.48 -13.79
N ILE A 102 12.75 10.19 -13.43
CA ILE A 102 13.59 10.96 -12.52
C ILE A 102 14.78 11.42 -13.35
N VAL A 103 14.99 12.73 -13.48
CA VAL A 103 15.99 13.34 -14.36
C VAL A 103 16.92 14.28 -13.60
N LEU A 104 18.19 14.36 -13.98
CA LEU A 104 19.07 15.43 -13.50
C LEU A 104 18.63 16.76 -14.15
N ARG A 105 18.18 17.72 -13.36
CA ARG A 105 17.60 18.98 -13.84
C ARG A 105 18.57 19.88 -14.60
N SER A 106 19.88 19.73 -14.35
CA SER A 106 20.94 20.45 -15.06
C SER A 106 21.43 19.76 -16.34
N GLU A 107 20.91 18.58 -16.68
CA GLU A 107 21.28 17.87 -17.91
C GLU A 107 20.34 18.30 -19.05
N ASN A 108 20.86 19.06 -20.01
CA ASN A 108 20.10 19.45 -21.21
C ASN A 108 20.01 18.26 -22.19
N ALA A 109 19.14 17.30 -21.87
CA ALA A 109 18.95 16.08 -22.64
C ALA A 109 17.77 16.20 -23.62
N GLU A 110 18.02 15.91 -24.89
CA GLU A 110 16.97 15.66 -25.88
C GLU A 110 16.63 14.16 -25.92
N TYR A 111 15.33 13.85 -25.93
CA TYR A 111 14.81 12.48 -25.85
C TYR A 111 14.07 12.07 -27.12
N GLN A 112 14.11 10.77 -27.41
CA GLN A 112 13.38 10.14 -28.51
C GLN A 112 12.68 8.88 -27.98
N CYS A 113 11.41 8.71 -28.36
CA CYS A 113 10.65 7.50 -28.06
C CYS A 113 10.67 6.55 -29.25
N MET A 114 11.14 5.33 -29.04
CA MET A 114 10.97 4.24 -29.98
C MET A 114 9.78 3.39 -29.55
N LEU A 115 8.70 3.51 -30.31
CA LEU A 115 7.45 2.79 -30.12
C LEU A 115 7.54 1.44 -30.83
N CYS A 116 7.00 0.40 -30.20
CA CYS A 116 6.83 -0.92 -30.81
C CYS A 116 5.34 -1.19 -31.02
N CYS A 117 4.92 -1.24 -32.29
CA CYS A 117 3.56 -1.58 -32.73
C CYS A 117 3.62 -2.85 -33.57
N ASN A 118 3.05 -3.96 -33.07
CA ASN A 118 2.97 -5.24 -33.79
C ASN A 118 4.32 -5.65 -34.46
N GLY A 119 5.42 -5.59 -33.70
CA GLY A 119 6.78 -5.88 -34.18
C GLY A 119 7.46 -4.77 -35.01
N THR A 120 6.75 -3.72 -35.42
CA THR A 120 7.29 -2.57 -36.17
C THR A 120 7.79 -1.48 -35.23
N LYS A 121 8.98 -0.91 -35.51
CA LYS A 121 9.54 0.23 -34.79
C LYS A 121 9.13 1.54 -35.44
N VAL A 122 8.61 2.47 -34.64
CA VAL A 122 8.37 3.87 -35.06
C VAL A 122 9.06 4.78 -34.07
N SER A 123 9.84 5.75 -34.56
CA SER A 123 10.60 6.67 -33.72
C SER A 123 9.96 8.06 -33.75
N VAL A 124 9.68 8.63 -32.59
CA VAL A 124 9.06 9.95 -32.43
C VAL A 124 9.86 10.82 -31.47
N SER A 125 9.90 12.14 -31.70
CA SER A 125 10.49 13.08 -30.75
C SER A 125 9.71 13.07 -29.44
N ALA A 126 10.41 13.21 -28.32
CA ALA A 126 9.80 13.30 -27.00
C ALA A 126 9.94 14.71 -26.41
N THR A 127 8.95 15.14 -25.63
CA THR A 127 8.98 16.38 -24.86
C THR A 127 9.26 16.06 -23.40
N LEU A 128 10.27 16.68 -22.80
CA LEU A 128 10.53 16.62 -21.36
C LEU A 128 9.73 17.72 -20.64
N ASN A 129 9.04 17.36 -19.57
CA ASN A 129 8.40 18.30 -18.64
C ASN A 129 8.82 17.96 -17.20
N ILE A 130 9.72 18.75 -16.63
CA ILE A 130 10.18 18.58 -15.25
C ILE A 130 9.16 19.19 -14.28
N HIS A 131 8.76 18.46 -13.26
CA HIS A 131 7.82 18.95 -12.24
C HIS A 131 8.49 19.97 -11.31
N SER A 132 7.76 21.00 -10.89
CA SER A 132 8.30 22.11 -10.09
C SER A 132 8.48 21.79 -8.60
N ASP A 133 7.84 20.73 -8.11
CA ASP A 133 7.89 20.23 -6.73
C ASP A 133 9.15 19.38 -6.45
N HIS A 134 10.28 19.79 -7.00
CA HIS A 134 11.58 19.15 -6.80
C HIS A 134 12.33 19.66 -5.55
N PHE A 135 11.73 20.55 -4.74
CA PHE A 135 12.24 21.05 -3.44
C PHE A 135 13.74 21.44 -3.40
N GLY A 136 14.26 22.03 -4.47
CA GLY A 136 15.67 22.38 -4.62
C GLY A 136 16.65 21.23 -4.92
N PHE A 137 16.24 19.97 -4.92
CA PHE A 137 17.10 18.83 -5.26
C PHE A 137 17.56 18.85 -6.73
N ASP A 138 18.77 18.33 -7.00
CA ASP A 138 19.35 18.25 -8.35
C ASP A 138 18.54 17.37 -9.30
N TYR A 139 17.99 16.27 -8.78
CA TYR A 139 17.08 15.41 -9.50
C TYR A 139 15.63 15.82 -9.25
N GLY A 140 14.84 15.84 -10.32
CA GLY A 140 13.39 16.11 -10.26
C GLY A 140 12.59 14.98 -10.88
N THR A 141 11.36 14.81 -10.42
CA THR A 141 10.33 14.04 -11.15
C THR A 141 10.03 14.76 -12.46
N ALA A 142 9.83 14.02 -13.54
CA ALA A 142 9.51 14.56 -14.84
C ALA A 142 8.60 13.61 -15.63
N ASP A 143 7.86 14.19 -16.57
CA ASP A 143 7.17 13.46 -17.61
C ASP A 143 7.97 13.54 -18.91
N ILE A 144 8.26 12.38 -19.51
CA ILE A 144 8.73 12.27 -20.90
C ILE A 144 7.54 11.87 -21.75
N ILE A 145 7.13 12.77 -22.64
CA ILE A 145 5.88 12.71 -23.40
C ILE A 145 6.16 12.34 -24.86
N CYS A 146 5.50 11.31 -25.36
CA CYS A 146 5.54 10.88 -26.75
C CYS A 146 4.17 11.07 -27.41
N GLN A 147 4.11 11.76 -28.54
CA GLN A 147 2.94 11.75 -29.42
C GLN A 147 2.75 10.34 -30.01
N ILE A 148 1.51 9.89 -30.16
CA ILE A 148 1.19 8.61 -30.80
C ILE A 148 0.92 8.89 -32.29
N PRO A 149 1.78 8.43 -33.22
CA PRO A 149 1.61 8.70 -34.65
C PRO A 149 0.57 7.75 -35.27
N GLU A 150 -0.10 8.19 -36.32
CA GLU A 150 -1.14 7.41 -37.02
C GLU A 150 -0.65 6.04 -37.53
N VAL A 151 0.64 5.93 -37.86
CA VAL A 151 1.31 4.69 -38.30
C VAL A 151 1.47 3.67 -37.16
N CYS A 152 1.36 4.09 -35.89
CA CYS A 152 1.50 3.25 -34.71
C CYS A 152 0.43 3.63 -33.66
N PRO A 153 -0.86 3.36 -33.94
CA PRO A 153 -1.99 3.84 -33.12
C PRO A 153 -2.13 3.09 -31.79
N THR A 154 -1.57 1.88 -31.69
CA THR A 154 -1.64 1.01 -30.50
C THR A 154 -0.22 0.57 -30.07
N PRO A 155 0.59 1.47 -29.51
CA PRO A 155 1.96 1.16 -29.08
C PRO A 155 1.96 0.29 -27.84
N GLU A 156 2.37 -0.97 -27.98
CA GLU A 156 2.39 -1.96 -26.88
C GLU A 156 3.57 -1.75 -25.94
N HIS A 157 4.72 -1.37 -26.50
CA HIS A 157 5.96 -1.14 -25.77
C HIS A 157 6.64 0.14 -26.23
N VAL A 158 7.38 0.78 -25.33
CA VAL A 158 8.20 1.96 -25.62
C VAL A 158 9.59 1.81 -25.04
N ALA A 159 10.59 2.30 -25.76
CA ALA A 159 11.92 2.59 -25.24
C ALA A 159 12.16 4.10 -25.33
N ILE A 160 12.74 4.70 -24.29
CA ILE A 160 13.22 6.09 -24.34
C ILE A 160 14.74 6.07 -24.49
N THR A 161 15.23 6.91 -25.39
CA THR A 161 16.66 7.06 -25.70
C THR A 161 17.03 8.53 -25.85
N SER A 162 18.33 8.83 -25.84
CA SER A 162 18.78 10.17 -26.23
C SER A 162 18.63 10.36 -27.74
N LYS A 163 18.24 11.57 -28.16
CA LYS A 163 18.19 11.94 -29.58
C LYS A 163 19.58 12.14 -30.20
N SER A 164 20.63 12.34 -29.40
CA SER A 164 22.01 12.45 -29.89
C SER A 164 22.67 11.07 -30.10
N PRO A 165 23.29 10.81 -31.25
CA PRO A 165 24.25 9.72 -31.39
C PRO A 165 25.53 10.08 -30.63
N LYS A 166 26.21 9.08 -30.06
CA LYS A 166 27.58 9.25 -29.57
C LYS A 166 28.53 9.38 -30.75
N GLU A 167 29.60 10.17 -30.57
CA GLU A 167 30.68 10.41 -31.55
C GLU A 167 31.37 9.14 -32.06
N ASN A 168 31.24 8.01 -31.35
CA ASN A 168 32.04 6.79 -31.58
C ASN A 168 31.33 5.73 -32.43
N GLY A 169 30.34 6.08 -33.27
CA GLY A 169 29.74 5.20 -34.29
C GLY A 169 29.02 3.94 -33.78
N SER A 170 28.97 3.71 -32.46
CA SER A 170 28.30 2.57 -31.85
C SER A 170 26.79 2.71 -32.01
N LEU A 171 26.18 1.76 -32.73
CA LEU A 171 24.74 1.66 -32.93
C LEU A 171 24.03 1.81 -31.58
N GLN A 172 23.09 2.75 -31.49
CA GLN A 172 22.46 3.11 -30.22
C GLN A 172 21.61 1.93 -29.71
N TYR A 173 22.22 1.08 -28.88
CA TYR A 173 21.59 -0.16 -28.43
C TYR A 173 20.35 0.15 -27.57
N ILE A 174 19.20 -0.27 -28.07
CA ILE A 174 17.91 -0.14 -27.38
C ILE A 174 17.85 -1.19 -26.28
N HIS A 175 18.49 -0.89 -25.14
CA HIS A 175 18.68 -1.87 -24.07
C HIS A 175 17.41 -2.22 -23.29
N ALA A 176 16.36 -1.38 -23.36
CA ALA A 176 15.15 -1.56 -22.56
C ALA A 176 13.90 -1.03 -23.27
N PHE A 177 13.07 -1.93 -23.80
CA PHE A 177 11.65 -1.64 -23.97
C PHE A 177 10.92 -1.89 -22.64
N GLN A 178 9.90 -1.10 -22.35
CA GLN A 178 8.95 -1.36 -21.28
C GLN A 178 7.52 -1.41 -21.83
N PRO A 179 6.62 -2.22 -21.23
CA PRO A 179 5.22 -2.25 -21.64
C PRO A 179 4.56 -0.89 -21.38
N VAL A 180 3.87 -0.36 -22.38
CA VAL A 180 3.01 0.82 -22.22
C VAL A 180 1.74 0.37 -21.52
N ARG A 181 1.54 0.86 -20.30
CA ARG A 181 0.38 0.52 -19.45
C ARG A 181 -0.85 1.34 -19.83
N ASN A 182 -1.99 1.03 -19.22
CA ASN A 182 -3.23 1.77 -19.39
C ASN A 182 -3.71 1.83 -20.86
N GLN A 183 -3.56 0.76 -21.64
CA GLN A 183 -3.87 0.75 -23.08
C GLN A 183 -5.31 1.17 -23.41
N GLN A 184 -6.27 0.81 -22.56
CA GLN A 184 -7.68 1.13 -22.72
C GLN A 184 -8.10 2.16 -21.67
N LYS A 185 -8.93 3.14 -22.08
CA LYS A 185 -9.59 4.06 -21.15
C LYS A 185 -10.62 3.27 -20.37
N GLN A 186 -10.41 3.09 -19.07
CA GLN A 186 -11.44 2.58 -18.17
C GLN A 186 -12.34 3.73 -17.74
N GLU A 187 -13.63 3.66 -18.10
CA GLU A 187 -14.62 4.67 -17.69
C GLU A 187 -15.16 4.40 -16.29
N VAL A 188 -15.10 3.15 -15.85
CA VAL A 188 -15.41 2.70 -14.49
C VAL A 188 -14.17 2.03 -13.92
N PHE A 189 -13.71 2.50 -12.75
CA PHE A 189 -12.60 1.86 -12.03
C PHE A 189 -13.08 0.53 -11.42
N PRO A 190 -12.52 -0.62 -11.81
CA PRO A 190 -13.14 -1.93 -11.54
C PRO A 190 -12.80 -2.51 -10.16
N TYR A 191 -12.10 -1.77 -9.30
CA TYR A 191 -11.61 -2.26 -8.02
C TYR A 191 -12.25 -1.51 -6.85
N GLU A 192 -12.81 -2.27 -5.90
CA GLU A 192 -13.19 -1.74 -4.59
C GLU A 192 -11.93 -1.46 -3.74
N PHE A 193 -11.45 -0.23 -3.77
CA PHE A 193 -10.35 0.20 -2.93
C PHE A 193 -10.79 0.24 -1.47
N THR A 194 -10.12 -0.56 -0.64
CA THR A 194 -10.41 -0.69 0.79
C THR A 194 -9.18 -0.27 1.61
N VAL A 195 -9.36 0.65 2.55
CA VAL A 195 -8.33 0.99 3.54
C VAL A 195 -8.60 0.30 4.86
N CYS A 196 -7.55 -0.30 5.44
CA CYS A 196 -7.59 -0.91 6.77
C CYS A 196 -6.75 -0.09 7.75
N ILE A 197 -7.38 0.52 8.75
CA ILE A 197 -6.72 1.19 9.88
C ILE A 197 -6.59 0.15 11.00
N SER A 198 -5.38 -0.36 11.22
CA SER A 198 -5.12 -1.58 12.01
C SER A 198 -5.16 -1.40 13.53
N ALA A 199 -5.08 -0.18 14.05
CA ALA A 199 -5.17 0.07 15.49
C ALA A 199 -5.75 1.46 15.81
N MET A 200 -6.99 1.48 16.29
CA MET A 200 -7.56 2.62 17.00
C MET A 200 -7.69 2.25 18.48
N TYR A 201 -6.58 2.42 19.21
CA TYR A 201 -6.46 2.30 20.67
C TYR A 201 -6.16 3.68 21.25
N ASP A 202 -6.84 4.02 22.34
CA ASP A 202 -6.79 5.29 23.07
C ASP A 202 -6.76 6.54 22.16
N TYR A 203 -7.57 6.51 21.10
CA TYR A 203 -7.45 7.47 20.03
C TYR A 203 -8.16 8.80 20.33
N GLU A 204 -7.36 9.83 20.60
CA GLU A 204 -7.81 11.19 20.91
C GLU A 204 -7.63 12.22 19.78
N ASN A 205 -6.77 11.95 18.77
CA ASN A 205 -6.46 12.92 17.71
C ASN A 205 -7.56 12.98 16.62
N VAL A 206 -8.73 13.50 16.98
CA VAL A 206 -9.91 13.60 16.12
C VAL A 206 -9.64 14.32 14.80
N LEU A 207 -8.78 15.35 14.80
CA LEU A 207 -8.48 16.12 13.59
C LEU A 207 -7.73 15.28 12.55
N LEU A 208 -6.77 14.45 12.99
CA LEU A 208 -6.07 13.52 12.11
C LEU A 208 -7.02 12.48 11.50
N LEU A 209 -8.00 11.99 12.26
CA LEU A 209 -9.04 11.09 11.75
C LEU A 209 -9.90 11.77 10.68
N VAL A 210 -10.39 12.99 10.93
CA VAL A 210 -11.18 13.76 9.95
C VAL A 210 -10.36 14.01 8.67
N GLN A 211 -9.11 14.46 8.81
CA GLN A 211 -8.22 14.70 7.67
C GLN A 211 -7.98 13.43 6.83
N ALA A 212 -7.76 12.28 7.49
CA ALA A 212 -7.61 11.01 6.79
C ALA A 212 -8.90 10.59 6.08
N MET A 213 -10.07 10.72 6.72
CA MET A 213 -11.36 10.35 6.13
C MET A 213 -11.76 11.24 4.94
N GLU A 214 -11.49 12.55 4.98
CA GLU A 214 -11.69 13.44 3.83
C GLU A 214 -10.69 13.16 2.70
N MET A 215 -9.43 12.84 3.02
CA MET A 215 -8.47 12.35 2.01
C MET A 215 -8.96 11.06 1.35
N PHE A 216 -9.53 10.12 2.11
CA PHE A 216 -10.07 8.88 1.58
C PHE A 216 -11.29 9.09 0.65
N LYS A 217 -12.13 10.10 0.89
CA LYS A 217 -13.18 10.52 -0.07
C LYS A 217 -12.58 11.00 -1.38
N ILE A 218 -11.58 11.88 -1.32
CA ILE A 218 -10.92 12.45 -2.51
C ILE A 218 -10.22 11.36 -3.34
N LEU A 219 -9.71 10.33 -2.67
CA LEU A 219 -9.12 9.13 -3.30
C LEU A 219 -10.17 8.09 -3.77
N CYS A 220 -11.47 8.43 -3.73
CA CYS A 220 -12.59 7.56 -4.12
C CYS A 220 -12.56 6.18 -3.45
N ILE A 221 -12.24 6.12 -2.16
CA ILE A 221 -12.11 4.88 -1.40
C ILE A 221 -13.50 4.38 -1.00
N GLN A 222 -13.85 3.18 -1.46
CA GLN A 222 -15.19 2.61 -1.28
C GLN A 222 -15.42 2.07 0.14
N LYS A 223 -14.35 1.60 0.83
CA LYS A 223 -14.48 0.95 2.14
C LYS A 223 -13.34 1.35 3.06
N VAL A 224 -13.65 1.70 4.31
CA VAL A 224 -12.68 1.97 5.38
C VAL A 224 -13.00 1.05 6.56
N ALA A 225 -12.13 0.09 6.82
CA ALA A 225 -12.21 -0.81 7.98
C ALA A 225 -11.28 -0.31 9.09
N ILE A 226 -11.81 -0.08 10.28
CA ILE A 226 -11.09 0.43 11.45
C ILE A 226 -11.17 -0.61 12.56
N TYR A 227 -10.03 -1.15 12.95
CA TYR A 227 -9.92 -2.04 14.11
C TYR A 227 -9.90 -1.21 15.39
N LYS A 228 -11.09 -1.03 16.01
CA LYS A 228 -11.27 -0.18 17.19
C LYS A 228 -11.16 -1.00 18.47
N THR A 229 -10.26 -0.58 19.35
CA THR A 229 -10.18 -1.09 20.72
C THR A 229 -10.93 -0.14 21.65
N ASN A 230 -10.47 1.12 21.72
CA ASN A 230 -11.11 2.22 22.44
C ASN A 230 -10.73 3.57 21.80
N CYS A 231 -11.54 4.59 22.03
CA CYS A 231 -11.29 5.95 21.55
C CYS A 231 -12.07 6.96 22.42
N SER A 232 -11.73 8.25 22.31
CA SER A 232 -12.48 9.30 23.01
C SER A 232 -13.95 9.36 22.56
N ASN A 233 -14.84 9.90 23.41
CA ASN A 233 -16.24 10.15 23.06
C ASN A 233 -16.37 11.10 21.83
N VAL A 234 -15.44 12.05 21.67
CA VAL A 234 -15.41 12.95 20.51
C VAL A 234 -15.04 12.18 19.23
N THR A 235 -14.04 11.28 19.31
CA THR A 235 -13.67 10.38 18.22
C THR A 235 -14.84 9.47 17.83
N GLN A 236 -15.58 8.94 18.81
CA GLN A 236 -16.76 8.11 18.54
C GLN A 236 -17.84 8.88 17.76
N LYS A 237 -18.18 10.11 18.18
CA LYS A 237 -19.15 10.94 17.46
C LYS A 237 -18.75 11.22 16.01
N VAL A 238 -17.46 11.38 15.74
CA VAL A 238 -16.95 11.55 14.37
C VAL A 238 -17.07 10.27 13.56
N LEU A 239 -16.76 9.11 14.15
CA LEU A 239 -17.02 7.81 13.49
C LEU A 239 -18.51 7.63 13.19
N ASP A 240 -19.40 7.93 14.13
CA ASP A 240 -20.85 7.84 13.96
C ASP A 240 -21.36 8.79 12.86
N TYR A 241 -20.79 9.99 12.76
CA TYR A 241 -21.06 10.93 11.66
C TYR A 241 -20.64 10.35 10.29
N TYR A 242 -19.45 9.75 10.19
CA TYR A 242 -18.99 9.13 8.95
C TYR A 242 -19.84 7.92 8.56
N ILE A 243 -20.18 7.05 9.52
CA ILE A 243 -21.08 5.90 9.31
C ILE A 243 -22.44 6.38 8.79
N SER A 244 -23.07 7.34 9.49
CA SER A 244 -24.43 7.81 9.15
C SER A 244 -24.51 8.64 7.87
N THR A 245 -23.51 9.47 7.60
CA THR A 245 -23.50 10.34 6.40
C THR A 245 -23.26 9.52 5.14
N TRP A 246 -22.41 8.48 5.20
CA TRP A 246 -22.10 7.65 4.03
C TRP A 246 -23.21 6.63 3.77
N TRP A 247 -23.92 6.19 4.82
CA TRP A 247 -25.16 5.42 4.72
C TRP A 247 -26.30 6.13 3.95
N GLY A 248 -26.23 7.46 3.80
CA GLY A 248 -27.24 8.25 3.09
C GLY A 248 -27.03 8.38 1.58
N ALA A 249 -25.84 8.04 1.05
CA ALA A 249 -25.47 8.28 -0.34
C ALA A 249 -25.95 7.16 -1.29
N ASN A 250 -27.27 7.04 -1.44
CA ASN A 250 -27.90 6.04 -2.33
C ASN A 250 -27.58 6.28 -3.82
N THR A 251 -26.48 5.69 -4.31
CA THR A 251 -26.32 5.25 -5.71
C THR A 251 -25.64 3.89 -5.75
N PHE A 252 -26.31 2.91 -6.37
CA PHE A 252 -25.91 1.49 -6.48
C PHE A 252 -25.93 0.67 -5.18
N GLY A 253 -27.08 0.06 -4.89
CA GLY A 253 -27.26 -0.74 -3.69
C GLY A 253 -26.66 -2.15 -3.76
N GLN A 254 -26.15 -2.62 -2.61
CA GLN A 254 -26.23 -4.04 -2.23
C GLN A 254 -26.63 -4.19 -0.75
N LYS A 255 -27.30 -5.31 -0.46
CA LYS A 255 -27.85 -5.67 0.85
C LYS A 255 -26.81 -6.49 1.62
N TRP A 256 -26.31 -5.99 2.75
CA TRP A 256 -25.17 -6.61 3.46
C TRP A 256 -25.53 -7.30 4.79
N LEU A 257 -24.85 -8.42 5.04
CA LEU A 257 -24.86 -9.14 6.31
C LEU A 257 -23.82 -8.56 7.27
N LEU A 258 -24.22 -8.31 8.51
CA LEU A 258 -23.32 -8.34 9.66
C LEU A 258 -22.82 -9.78 9.87
N ARG A 259 -21.57 -10.07 9.50
CA ARG A 259 -20.86 -11.28 9.97
C ARG A 259 -19.97 -10.92 11.15
N PHE A 260 -20.50 -11.10 12.36
CA PHE A 260 -19.68 -11.20 13.57
C PHE A 260 -18.75 -12.42 13.44
N TRP A 261 -17.44 -12.18 13.34
CA TRP A 261 -16.44 -13.16 13.74
C TRP A 261 -15.98 -12.81 15.15
N THR A 262 -16.19 -13.75 16.08
CA THR A 262 -15.93 -13.57 17.51
C THR A 262 -14.43 -13.65 17.84
N PHE A 263 -13.77 -12.51 17.75
CA PHE A 263 -12.72 -12.11 18.69
C PHE A 263 -13.13 -10.76 19.29
N HIS A 264 -12.80 -10.50 20.56
CA HIS A 264 -13.16 -9.23 21.25
C HIS A 264 -12.32 -8.04 20.74
N VAL A 265 -12.61 -7.59 19.52
CA VAL A 265 -12.13 -6.34 18.92
C VAL A 265 -13.31 -5.73 18.17
N ASN A 266 -13.66 -4.48 18.47
CA ASN A 266 -14.80 -3.80 17.85
C ASN A 266 -14.39 -3.27 16.48
N THR A 267 -14.50 -4.10 15.44
CA THR A 267 -14.24 -3.65 14.07
C THR A 267 -15.38 -2.75 13.58
N VAL A 268 -15.06 -1.51 13.23
CA VAL A 268 -15.96 -0.55 12.59
C VAL A 268 -15.68 -0.57 11.09
N VAL A 269 -16.71 -0.73 10.26
CA VAL A 269 -16.58 -0.67 8.80
C VAL A 269 -17.47 0.44 8.27
N ILE A 270 -16.86 1.39 7.56
CA ILE A 270 -17.51 2.49 6.86
C ILE A 270 -17.47 2.15 5.37
N THR A 271 -18.59 2.27 4.67
CA THR A 271 -18.69 1.99 3.24
C THR A 271 -19.39 3.14 2.53
N THR A 272 -18.97 3.42 1.30
CA THR A 272 -19.76 4.18 0.31
C THR A 272 -20.87 3.29 -0.24
#